data_AF-A0A5R8NZY8-F1
#
_entry.id   AF-A0A5R8NZY8-F1
#
_cell.length_a   1.000
_cell.length_b   1.000
_cell.length_c   1.000
_cell.angle_alpha   90.00
_cell.angle_beta   90.00
_cell.angle_gamma   90.00
#
_symmetry.space_group_name_H-M   'P 1'
#
loop_
_entity.id
_entity.type
_entity.pdbx_description
1 polymer ?
#
loop_
_entity_poly.entity_id
_entity_poly.type
_entity_poly.pdbx_seq_one_letter_code
_entity_poly.pdbx_strand_id
1 'polypeptide(L)'
;MPAQLTTRQQVNGYRFLLRRLDHALVRRDVRMLHDPMRSQLRSLLVGAVLGLLVVAGAAILAFIRPQGAIGDAKIVMGKDSGALYVVVAGSDGGTTLHPVLNLASARLISGSSESPTSVKDDKLAAMPRGPLLGIPGAPSALPGSAQGDRSDWTLCDTVELSITGSAAAASGVDTTVLAARPELSERIRRAQPDEALLVRRSDRTYLVYQGKRAEIDLDDSVLARALDLNGERPRPVGAGLLGAATPVPPIAPPQIPNAGKPGPGALSNVPVGGVISVAATGKQGRAELYVVLSEGVQHISEFTAELIRTANSQGMSQIETVPPDVLTGIPVLSQLPVDHFPAAVPAILSAEDAPVTCVSWSKTDQGEADAVDGPTDRASAALLVGARLPLPEGAQPVALATADGSGDRIDQAYLRPSSGEFVHVTGMEPGSPRRGSLFYVADNGIRYGIPDIDTAMVLGLGDSPEPAPWAIVGQLVPGPTLAPSDALTRHDILPQHN
;
A
#
# COMPACT_ATOMS: atom_id res chain seq x y z
N MET A 1 32.97 52.14 84.85
CA MET A 1 31.65 52.58 84.35
C MET A 1 30.85 51.32 84.03
N PRO A 2 29.65 51.10 84.59
CA PRO A 2 28.88 49.90 84.27
C PRO A 2 28.45 49.94 82.80
N ALA A 3 28.66 48.86 82.07
CA ALA A 3 28.25 48.72 80.67
C ALA A 3 26.74 48.88 80.57
N GLN A 4 26.27 49.83 79.75
CA GLN A 4 24.86 49.98 79.44
C GLN A 4 24.39 48.75 78.65
N LEU A 5 23.83 47.77 79.36
CA LEU A 5 23.19 46.61 78.75
C LEU A 5 21.94 47.11 78.01
N THR A 6 22.01 47.17 76.68
CA THR A 6 20.84 47.42 75.84
C THR A 6 19.75 46.42 76.22
N THR A 7 18.60 46.92 76.69
CA THR A 7 17.53 46.02 77.13
C THR A 7 16.89 45.35 75.92
N ARG A 8 16.35 44.14 76.08
CA ARG A 8 15.59 43.46 75.00
C ARG A 8 14.48 44.36 74.43
N GLN A 9 13.89 45.21 75.26
CA GLN A 9 12.88 46.17 74.83
C GLN A 9 13.45 47.25 73.89
N GLN A 10 14.65 47.79 74.18
CA GLN A 10 15.31 48.75 73.30
C GLN A 10 15.69 48.14 71.94
N VAL A 11 16.22 46.91 71.94
CA VAL A 11 16.55 46.20 70.69
C VAL A 11 15.29 45.91 69.86
N ASN A 12 14.19 45.52 70.51
CA ASN A 12 12.92 45.29 69.83
C ASN A 12 12.30 46.60 69.29
N GLY A 13 12.38 47.70 70.04
CA GLY A 13 11.94 49.02 69.59
C GLY A 13 12.74 49.52 68.39
N TYR A 14 14.06 49.34 68.39
CA TYR A 14 14.93 49.68 67.27
C TYR A 14 14.61 48.85 66.01
N ARG A 15 14.44 47.53 66.15
CA ARG A 15 14.01 46.65 65.04
C ARG A 15 12.63 47.03 64.50
N PHE A 16 11.71 47.46 65.35
CA PHE A 16 10.39 47.93 64.94
C PHE A 16 10.50 49.22 64.11
N LEU A 17 11.34 50.19 64.53
CA LEU A 17 11.61 51.41 63.77
C LEU A 17 12.24 51.12 62.41
N LEU A 18 13.23 50.22 62.35
CA LEU A 18 13.83 49.80 61.07
C LEU A 18 12.81 49.17 60.13
N ARG A 19 11.96 48.25 60.61
CA ARG A 19 10.90 47.65 59.79
C ARG A 19 9.88 48.67 59.28
N ARG A 20 9.59 49.71 60.09
CA ARG A 20 8.70 50.80 59.69
C ARG A 20 9.33 51.67 58.60
N LEU A 21 10.64 51.91 58.65
CA LEU A 21 11.38 52.62 57.61
C LEU A 21 11.45 51.81 56.31
N ASP A 22 11.72 50.51 56.38
CA ASP A 22 11.70 49.63 55.19
C ASP A 22 10.33 49.63 54.50
N HIS A 23 9.25 49.53 55.27
CA HIS A 23 7.88 49.62 54.73
C HIS A 23 7.58 50.98 54.08
N ALA A 24 8.04 52.07 54.69
CA ALA A 24 7.88 53.42 54.15
C ALA A 24 8.63 53.60 52.82
N LEU A 25 9.84 53.03 52.72
CA LEU A 25 10.71 53.17 51.55
C LEU A 25 10.25 52.31 50.36
N VAL A 26 9.78 51.08 50.63
CA VAL A 26 9.32 50.15 49.58
C VAL A 26 7.88 50.44 49.14
N ARG A 27 6.98 50.89 50.04
CA ARG A 27 5.53 51.00 49.74
C ARG A 27 4.90 52.38 49.95
N ARG A 28 5.65 53.39 50.40
CA ARG A 28 5.11 54.73 50.73
C ARG A 28 3.95 54.73 51.74
N ASP A 29 3.78 53.67 52.53
CA ASP A 29 2.79 53.59 53.61
C ASP A 29 3.45 53.11 54.91
N VAL A 30 3.17 53.82 56.01
CA VAL A 30 3.67 53.56 57.37
C VAL A 30 2.67 52.80 58.23
N ARG A 31 1.45 52.58 57.73
CA ARG A 31 0.40 51.85 58.44
C ARG A 31 0.63 50.35 58.23
N MET A 32 1.32 49.72 59.18
CA MET A 32 1.61 48.27 59.22
C MET A 32 0.34 47.42 59.48
N LEU A 33 -0.75 47.66 58.74
CA LEU A 33 -2.04 46.97 58.88
C LEU A 33 -2.02 45.52 58.38
N HIS A 34 -1.12 45.20 57.44
CA HIS A 34 -0.88 43.85 56.94
C HIS A 34 0.64 43.65 56.81
N ASP A 35 1.16 42.48 57.19
CA ASP A 35 2.58 42.11 57.10
C ASP A 35 2.82 41.14 55.91
N PRO A 36 2.90 41.65 54.67
CA PRO A 36 3.03 40.85 53.46
C PRO A 36 4.38 40.16 53.33
N MET A 37 5.41 40.62 54.05
CA MET A 37 6.74 40.02 53.98
C MET A 37 6.77 38.69 54.74
N ARG A 38 6.04 38.59 55.87
CA ARG A 38 5.80 37.31 56.54
C ARG A 38 4.95 36.35 55.72
N SER A 39 3.95 36.83 54.96
CA SER A 39 3.14 35.95 54.11
C SER A 39 3.94 35.41 52.91
N GLN A 40 4.79 36.25 52.29
CA GLN A 40 5.70 35.80 51.22
C GLN A 40 6.78 34.84 51.74
N LEU A 41 7.40 35.10 52.89
CA LEU A 41 8.36 34.16 53.49
C LEU A 41 7.69 32.82 53.87
N ARG A 42 6.44 32.84 54.36
CA ARG A 42 5.68 31.63 54.65
C ARG A 42 5.32 30.88 53.37
N SER A 43 4.90 31.57 52.30
CA SER A 43 4.61 30.90 51.02
C SER A 43 5.86 30.29 50.40
N LEU A 44 7.02 30.95 50.52
CA LEU A 44 8.31 30.42 50.05
C LEU A 44 8.74 29.19 50.87
N LEU A 45 8.60 29.23 52.21
CA LEU A 45 8.90 28.09 53.08
C LEU A 45 7.98 26.90 52.80
N VAL A 46 6.68 27.14 52.65
CA VAL A 46 5.70 26.10 52.31
C VAL A 46 6.02 25.53 50.93
N GLY A 47 6.33 26.37 49.95
CA GLY A 47 6.75 25.94 48.62
C GLY A 47 8.03 25.10 48.64
N ALA A 48 9.03 25.50 49.45
CA ALA A 48 10.28 24.77 49.60
C ALA A 48 10.07 23.39 50.25
N VAL A 49 9.26 23.32 51.32
CA VAL A 49 8.92 22.05 51.97
C VAL A 49 8.15 21.15 51.03
N LEU A 50 7.17 21.68 50.29
CA LEU A 50 6.40 20.92 49.31
C LEU A 50 7.31 20.40 48.19
N GLY A 51 8.22 21.24 47.67
CA GLY A 51 9.20 20.85 46.67
C GLY A 51 10.13 19.74 47.16
N LEU A 52 10.58 19.82 48.41
CA LEU A 52 11.44 18.80 49.01
C LEU A 52 10.69 17.47 49.21
N LEU A 53 9.41 17.52 49.58
CA LEU A 53 8.54 16.34 49.65
C LEU A 53 8.32 15.70 48.27
N VAL A 54 8.15 16.50 47.21
CA VAL A 54 8.03 15.99 45.84
C VAL A 54 9.33 15.31 45.39
N VAL A 55 10.49 15.92 45.65
CA VAL A 55 11.81 15.33 45.34
C VAL A 55 12.02 14.03 46.14
N ALA A 56 11.69 14.01 47.43
CA ALA A 56 11.78 12.82 48.25
C ALA A 56 10.83 11.71 47.75
N GLY A 57 9.60 12.07 47.38
CA GLY A 57 8.63 11.14 46.77
C GLY A 57 9.14 10.54 45.47
N ALA A 58 9.74 11.36 44.59
CA ALA A 58 10.36 10.89 43.35
C ALA A 58 11.55 9.95 43.62
N ALA A 59 12.39 10.24 44.61
CA ALA A 59 13.52 9.39 44.99
C ALA A 59 13.06 8.03 45.55
N ILE A 60 12.02 8.01 46.39
CA ILE A 60 11.43 6.77 46.91
C ILE A 60 10.81 5.95 45.77
N LEU A 61 10.07 6.60 44.86
CA LEU A 61 9.48 5.94 43.69
C LEU A 61 10.56 5.30 42.80
N ALA A 62 11.68 6.00 42.58
CA ALA A 62 12.82 5.51 41.81
C ALA A 62 13.49 4.28 42.46
N PHE A 63 13.53 4.21 43.80
CA PHE A 63 14.08 3.06 44.52
C PHE A 63 13.13 1.85 44.50
N ILE A 64 11.82 2.08 44.61
CA ILE A 64 10.81 1.01 44.59
C ILE A 64 10.61 0.43 43.17
N ARG A 65 10.74 1.26 42.12
CA ARG A 65 10.69 0.83 40.72
C ARG A 65 11.98 1.22 39.97
N PRO A 66 13.10 0.52 40.20
CA PRO A 66 14.33 0.79 39.47
C PRO A 66 14.11 0.42 38.00
N GLN A 67 13.93 1.42 37.13
CA GLN A 67 13.92 1.19 35.69
C GLN A 67 15.32 0.76 35.23
N GLY A 68 15.40 -0.38 34.54
CA GLY A 68 16.65 -0.92 33.99
C GLY A 68 17.23 -2.16 34.69
N ALA A 69 16.44 -2.92 35.45
CA ALA A 69 16.78 -4.30 35.81
C ALA A 69 16.27 -5.26 34.72
N ILE A 70 17.04 -6.32 34.43
CA ILE A 70 16.67 -7.34 33.43
C ILE A 70 15.44 -8.11 33.90
N GLY A 71 15.36 -8.44 35.19
CA GLY A 71 14.20 -9.15 35.76
C GLY A 71 13.89 -10.44 34.98
N ASP A 72 12.62 -10.59 34.61
CA ASP A 72 12.13 -11.71 33.79
C ASP A 72 12.06 -11.37 32.29
N ALA A 73 12.70 -10.27 31.84
CA ALA A 73 12.68 -9.88 30.43
C ALA A 73 13.42 -10.91 29.58
N LYS A 74 12.79 -11.36 28.50
CA LYS A 74 13.38 -12.26 27.51
C LYS A 74 14.17 -11.49 26.46
N ILE A 75 13.77 -10.24 26.19
CA ILE A 75 14.42 -9.35 25.23
C ILE A 75 14.87 -8.07 25.93
N VAL A 76 16.16 -7.73 25.81
CA VAL A 76 16.75 -6.53 26.41
C VAL A 76 17.49 -5.70 25.36
N MET A 77 17.45 -4.37 25.53
CA MET A 77 18.14 -3.41 24.68
C MET A 77 19.05 -2.53 25.52
N GLY A 78 20.31 -2.40 25.11
CA GLY A 78 21.24 -1.43 25.71
C GLY A 78 20.73 -0.01 25.52
N LYS A 79 20.58 0.74 26.62
CA LYS A 79 20.00 2.08 26.59
C LYS A 79 20.85 3.08 25.79
N ASP A 80 22.17 2.96 25.89
CA ASP A 80 23.10 3.89 25.26
C ASP A 80 23.62 3.35 23.92
N SER A 81 23.80 2.02 23.81
CA SER A 81 24.29 1.38 22.57
C SER A 81 23.21 1.03 21.55
N GLY A 82 21.94 0.89 21.98
CA GLY A 82 20.86 0.32 21.16
C GLY A 82 21.04 -1.16 20.83
N ALA A 83 22.08 -1.83 21.35
CA ALA A 83 22.36 -3.23 21.05
C ALA A 83 21.25 -4.14 21.62
N LEU A 84 20.74 -5.05 20.79
CA LEU A 84 19.66 -5.95 21.14
C LEU A 84 20.20 -7.32 21.56
N TYR A 85 19.63 -7.87 22.64
CA TYR A 85 20.00 -9.16 23.17
C TYR A 85 18.78 -10.00 23.53
N VAL A 86 18.90 -11.31 23.35
CA VAL A 86 17.96 -12.30 23.91
C VAL A 86 18.61 -12.96 25.13
N VAL A 87 17.78 -13.10 26.16
CA VAL A 87 18.13 -13.66 27.45
C VAL A 87 17.82 -15.16 27.42
N VAL A 88 18.86 -16.00 27.41
CA VAL A 88 18.70 -17.47 27.38
C VAL A 88 19.11 -18.05 28.73
N ALA A 89 18.21 -18.85 29.33
CA ALA A 89 18.53 -19.62 30.53
C ALA A 89 19.45 -20.78 30.18
N GLY A 90 20.62 -20.84 30.83
CA GLY A 90 21.57 -21.93 30.72
C GLY A 90 21.11 -23.17 31.50
N SER A 91 21.63 -24.33 31.12
CA SER A 91 21.35 -25.61 31.81
C SER A 91 21.91 -25.67 33.24
N ASP A 92 22.83 -24.78 33.57
CA ASP A 92 23.44 -24.58 34.87
C ASP A 92 22.66 -23.62 35.79
N GLY A 93 21.52 -23.11 35.33
CA GLY A 93 20.72 -22.10 36.03
C GLY A 93 21.25 -20.67 35.88
N GLY A 94 22.32 -20.46 35.11
CA GLY A 94 22.82 -19.15 34.75
C GLY A 94 22.03 -18.50 33.61
N THR A 95 22.28 -17.22 33.36
CA THR A 95 21.65 -16.48 32.25
C THR A 95 22.71 -15.98 31.30
N THR A 96 22.57 -16.30 30.02
CA THR A 96 23.51 -15.87 28.96
C THR A 96 22.82 -14.89 28.02
N LEU A 97 23.50 -13.80 27.69
CA LEU A 97 23.04 -12.83 26.71
C LEU A 97 23.58 -13.18 25.32
N HIS A 98 22.69 -13.44 24.38
CA HIS A 98 23.04 -13.58 22.97
C HIS A 98 22.74 -12.27 22.24
N PRO A 99 23.71 -11.62 21.58
CA PRO A 99 23.41 -10.49 20.71
C PRO A 99 22.55 -10.96 19.54
N VAL A 100 21.63 -10.11 19.09
CA VAL A 100 20.69 -10.43 18.01
C VAL A 100 20.64 -9.33 16.96
N LEU A 101 20.55 -9.74 15.69
CA LEU A 101 20.60 -8.83 14.54
C LEU A 101 19.41 -7.86 14.42
N ASN A 102 18.22 -8.25 14.87
CA ASN A 102 17.00 -7.48 14.72
C ASN A 102 15.89 -7.94 15.68
N LEU A 103 14.85 -7.11 15.83
CA LEU A 103 13.72 -7.40 16.71
C LEU A 103 12.93 -8.64 16.28
N ALA A 104 12.73 -8.84 14.97
CA ALA A 104 12.04 -10.01 14.45
C ALA A 104 12.72 -11.30 14.94
N SER A 105 14.05 -11.39 14.78
CA SER A 105 14.83 -12.52 15.27
C SER A 105 14.76 -12.67 16.79
N ALA A 106 14.79 -11.59 17.55
CA ALA A 106 14.71 -11.65 19.01
C ALA A 106 13.36 -12.20 19.49
N ARG A 107 12.26 -11.80 18.84
CA ARG A 107 10.91 -12.33 19.10
C ARG A 107 10.82 -13.80 18.74
N LEU A 108 11.34 -14.19 17.57
CA LEU A 108 11.37 -15.60 17.12
C LEU A 108 12.16 -16.51 18.07
N ILE A 109 13.34 -16.08 18.53
CA ILE A 109 14.17 -16.87 19.45
C ILE A 109 13.52 -16.96 20.85
N SER A 110 12.95 -15.86 21.34
CA SER A 110 12.34 -15.82 22.69
C SER A 110 10.93 -16.41 22.75
N GLY A 111 10.30 -16.64 21.60
CA GLY A 111 8.90 -17.06 21.49
C GLY A 111 7.93 -16.05 22.11
N SER A 112 8.29 -14.75 22.13
CA SER A 112 7.55 -13.68 22.79
C SER A 112 7.48 -12.45 21.91
N SER A 113 6.31 -11.82 21.83
CA SER A 113 6.10 -10.56 21.09
C SER A 113 6.42 -9.31 21.92
N GLU A 114 7.01 -9.49 23.13
CA GLU A 114 7.34 -8.40 24.04
C GLU A 114 8.22 -7.32 23.41
N SER A 115 8.03 -6.09 23.88
CA SER A 115 8.92 -4.98 23.53
C SER A 115 10.23 -5.11 24.32
N PRO A 116 11.39 -4.81 23.70
CA PRO A 116 12.67 -4.88 24.38
C PRO A 116 12.71 -4.00 25.63
N THR A 117 13.17 -4.56 26.75
CA THR A 117 13.36 -3.79 27.98
C THR A 117 14.67 -3.00 27.91
N SER A 118 14.59 -1.67 28.07
CA SER A 118 15.77 -0.81 28.07
C SER A 118 16.58 -0.96 29.37
N VAL A 119 17.84 -1.35 29.26
CA VAL A 119 18.76 -1.63 30.38
C VAL A 119 20.06 -0.87 30.17
N LYS A 120 20.66 -0.36 31.25
CA LYS A 120 21.97 0.32 31.17
C LYS A 120 23.06 -0.64 30.69
N ASP A 121 23.89 -0.19 29.75
CA ASP A 121 24.94 -1.01 29.14
C ASP A 121 25.94 -1.60 30.15
N ASP A 122 26.30 -0.86 31.20
CA ASP A 122 27.17 -1.34 32.29
C ASP A 122 26.62 -2.61 32.98
N LYS A 123 25.30 -2.75 33.05
CA LYS A 123 24.66 -3.94 33.62
C LYS A 123 24.71 -5.13 32.65
N LEU A 124 24.59 -4.86 31.36
CA LEU A 124 24.69 -5.89 30.32
C LEU A 124 26.14 -6.38 30.15
N ALA A 125 27.13 -5.51 30.37
CA ALA A 125 28.56 -5.84 30.25
C ALA A 125 29.04 -6.87 31.27
N ALA A 126 28.38 -6.97 32.43
CA ALA A 126 28.72 -7.92 33.49
C ALA A 126 28.18 -9.35 33.24
N MET A 127 27.38 -9.56 32.20
CA MET A 127 26.74 -10.85 31.92
C MET A 127 27.53 -11.72 30.93
N PRO A 128 27.45 -13.06 31.04
CA PRO A 128 28.01 -13.97 30.04
C PRO A 128 27.45 -13.71 28.64
N ARG A 129 28.31 -13.84 27.63
CA ARG A 129 27.97 -13.62 26.22
C ARG A 129 27.96 -14.92 25.43
N GLY A 130 26.93 -15.10 24.62
CA GLY A 130 26.87 -16.13 23.59
C GLY A 130 27.22 -15.59 22.20
N PRO A 131 27.25 -16.46 21.17
CA PRO A 131 27.40 -16.06 19.78
C PRO A 131 26.24 -15.17 19.30
N LEU A 132 26.51 -14.36 18.27
CA LEU A 132 25.51 -13.54 17.57
C LEU A 132 24.49 -14.43 16.87
N LEU A 133 23.21 -14.11 17.05
CA LEU A 133 22.08 -14.84 16.49
C LEU A 133 21.21 -13.96 15.59
N GLY A 134 20.42 -14.60 14.75
CA GLY A 134 19.32 -13.97 14.01
C GLY A 134 19.41 -14.14 12.51
N ILE A 135 18.44 -13.55 11.83
CA ILE A 135 18.25 -13.62 10.39
C ILE A 135 18.83 -12.33 9.77
N PRO A 136 19.93 -12.40 8.99
CA PRO A 136 20.45 -11.25 8.27
C PRO A 136 19.39 -10.69 7.29
N GLY A 137 19.20 -9.37 7.29
CA GLY A 137 18.23 -8.70 6.43
C GLY A 137 16.78 -8.74 6.92
N ALA A 138 16.46 -9.44 8.02
CA ALA A 138 15.13 -9.37 8.63
C ALA A 138 14.85 -7.98 9.24
N PRO A 139 13.57 -7.56 9.35
CA PRO A 139 13.24 -6.20 9.70
C PRO A 139 13.56 -5.89 11.17
N SER A 140 14.09 -4.69 11.41
CA SER A 140 14.45 -4.21 12.76
C SER A 140 13.25 -3.74 13.57
N ALA A 141 12.13 -3.45 12.90
CA ALA A 141 10.85 -3.10 13.50
C ALA A 141 9.73 -3.83 12.76
N LEU A 142 8.64 -4.10 13.46
CA LEU A 142 7.44 -4.73 12.92
C LEU A 142 6.21 -3.87 13.28
N PRO A 143 6.12 -2.60 12.82
CA PRO A 143 4.91 -1.82 12.99
C PRO A 143 3.72 -2.47 12.28
N GLY A 144 2.51 -2.22 12.79
CA GLY A 144 1.27 -2.69 12.21
C GLY A 144 0.78 -1.86 11.01
N SER A 145 -0.34 -2.31 10.44
CA SER A 145 -1.01 -1.67 9.31
C SER A 145 -1.39 -0.24 9.63
N ALA A 146 -1.27 0.63 8.64
CA ALA A 146 -1.79 2.00 8.71
C ALA A 146 -2.96 2.21 7.73
N GLN A 147 -3.50 1.14 7.16
CA GLN A 147 -4.61 1.17 6.21
C GLN A 147 -5.99 0.97 6.87
N GLY A 148 -6.00 0.46 8.11
CA GLY A 148 -7.22 0.32 8.91
C GLY A 148 -7.91 -1.01 8.64
N ASP A 149 -9.18 -0.96 8.23
CA ASP A 149 -10.04 -2.10 7.90
C ASP A 149 -10.09 -2.40 6.39
N ARG A 150 -9.25 -1.74 5.60
CA ARG A 150 -9.21 -1.85 4.15
C ARG A 150 -7.79 -2.05 3.68
N SER A 151 -7.59 -3.06 2.86
CA SER A 151 -6.31 -3.31 2.21
C SER A 151 -6.31 -2.68 0.82
N ASP A 152 -5.44 -1.71 0.59
CA ASP A 152 -5.28 -0.97 -0.67
C ASP A 152 -3.87 -1.21 -1.25
N TRP A 153 -3.80 -1.74 -2.47
CA TRP A 153 -2.56 -2.09 -3.16
C TRP A 153 -2.58 -1.50 -4.56
N THR A 154 -1.54 -0.77 -4.95
CA THR A 154 -1.45 -0.15 -6.28
C THR A 154 -0.08 -0.38 -6.89
N LEU A 155 -0.05 -0.77 -8.16
CA LEU A 155 1.18 -0.91 -8.95
C LEU A 155 1.12 0.08 -10.10
N CYS A 156 2.09 0.98 -10.18
CA CYS A 156 2.15 2.05 -11.17
C CYS A 156 3.39 1.91 -12.06
N ASP A 157 3.21 2.18 -13.34
CA ASP A 157 4.29 2.43 -14.29
C ASP A 157 4.29 3.92 -14.65
N THR A 158 5.49 4.50 -14.65
CA THR A 158 5.71 5.88 -15.06
C THR A 158 6.58 5.89 -16.32
N VAL A 159 6.05 6.46 -17.40
CA VAL A 159 6.83 6.74 -18.61
C VAL A 159 7.53 8.07 -18.44
N GLU A 160 8.86 8.08 -18.55
CA GLU A 160 9.63 9.32 -18.54
C GLU A 160 9.36 10.13 -19.82
N LEU A 161 8.96 11.39 -19.64
CA LEU A 161 8.77 12.33 -20.74
C LEU A 161 10.03 13.17 -20.91
N SER A 162 10.40 13.44 -22.16
CA SER A 162 11.47 14.39 -22.49
C SER A 162 11.15 15.81 -22.00
N ILE A 163 12.14 16.71 -22.03
CA ILE A 163 11.94 18.14 -21.69
C ILE A 163 10.87 18.83 -22.55
N THR A 164 10.61 18.32 -23.76
CA THR A 164 9.56 18.81 -24.66
C THR A 164 8.21 18.12 -24.44
N GLY A 165 8.10 17.26 -23.42
CA GLY A 165 6.88 16.53 -23.08
C GLY A 165 6.58 15.31 -23.95
N SER A 166 7.52 14.83 -24.77
CA SER A 166 7.32 13.66 -25.63
C SER A 166 7.80 12.37 -24.98
N ALA A 167 7.05 11.29 -25.15
CA ALA A 167 7.40 9.92 -24.75
C ALA A 167 8.14 9.13 -25.85
N ALA A 168 8.43 9.74 -27.01
CA ALA A 168 8.93 9.02 -28.19
C ALA A 168 10.28 8.30 -27.99
N ALA A 169 11.10 8.78 -27.05
CA ALA A 169 12.39 8.20 -26.71
C ALA A 169 12.32 7.17 -25.58
N ALA A 170 11.16 7.02 -24.92
CA ALA A 170 11.00 6.11 -23.80
C ALA A 170 11.04 4.65 -24.29
N SER A 171 12.04 3.90 -23.83
CA SER A 171 12.19 2.47 -24.09
C SER A 171 11.66 1.58 -22.96
N GLY A 172 11.29 2.18 -21.83
CA GLY A 172 10.83 1.48 -20.63
C GLY A 172 10.04 2.40 -19.70
N VAL A 173 9.78 1.90 -18.49
CA VAL A 173 9.03 2.59 -17.45
C VAL A 173 9.73 2.42 -16.12
N ASP A 174 9.53 3.38 -15.21
CA ASP A 174 9.84 3.20 -13.79
C ASP A 174 8.62 2.60 -13.09
N THR A 175 8.81 1.50 -12.38
CA THR A 175 7.72 0.80 -11.69
C THR A 175 7.72 1.10 -10.20
N THR A 176 6.55 1.49 -9.67
CA THR A 176 6.32 1.83 -8.27
C THR A 176 5.20 1.00 -7.65
N VAL A 177 5.44 0.38 -6.48
CA VAL A 177 4.39 -0.28 -5.68
C VAL A 177 3.97 0.61 -4.52
N LEU A 178 2.66 0.72 -4.28
CA LEU A 178 2.06 1.48 -3.18
C LEU A 178 1.20 0.54 -2.34
N ALA A 179 1.48 0.44 -1.04
CA ALA A 179 0.56 -0.16 -0.05
C ALA A 179 -0.03 0.98 0.80
N ALA A 180 -1.00 1.65 0.21
CA ALA A 180 -1.73 2.76 0.80
C ALA A 180 -2.97 3.06 -0.06
N ARG A 181 -3.98 3.66 0.56
CA ARG A 181 -5.15 4.15 -0.16
C ARG A 181 -4.71 5.18 -1.23
N PRO A 182 -5.06 4.97 -2.51
CA PRO A 182 -4.70 5.91 -3.56
C PRO A 182 -5.43 7.24 -3.41
N GLU A 183 -4.70 8.36 -3.45
CA GLU A 183 -5.29 9.70 -3.48
C GLU A 183 -5.60 10.12 -4.92
N LEU A 184 -6.88 10.11 -5.27
CA LEU A 184 -7.35 10.47 -6.61
C LEU A 184 -7.58 11.98 -6.73
N SER A 185 -7.28 12.53 -7.91
CA SER A 185 -7.51 13.93 -8.27
C SER A 185 -7.60 14.08 -9.79
N GLU A 186 -7.76 15.30 -10.30
CA GLU A 186 -7.63 15.58 -11.75
C GLU A 186 -6.28 15.15 -12.34
N ARG A 187 -5.25 14.98 -11.49
CA ARG A 187 -3.91 14.57 -11.91
C ARG A 187 -3.69 13.06 -11.91
N ILE A 188 -4.62 12.29 -11.37
CA ILE A 188 -4.61 10.83 -11.35
C ILE A 188 -6.01 10.34 -11.00
N ARG A 189 -6.69 9.75 -11.98
CA ARG A 189 -8.10 9.36 -11.88
C ARG A 189 -8.29 7.92 -12.31
N ARG A 190 -9.46 7.36 -12.01
CA ARG A 190 -9.88 6.11 -12.63
C ARG A 190 -10.02 6.32 -14.14
N ALA A 191 -9.55 5.35 -14.91
CA ALA A 191 -9.83 5.30 -16.34
C ALA A 191 -11.33 5.13 -16.57
N GLN A 192 -11.85 5.82 -17.57
CA GLN A 192 -13.24 5.68 -17.99
C GLN A 192 -13.45 4.31 -18.69
N PRO A 193 -14.67 3.77 -18.73
CA PRO A 193 -14.93 2.45 -19.32
C PRO A 193 -14.57 2.35 -20.81
N ASP A 194 -14.57 3.48 -21.51
CA ASP A 194 -14.23 3.67 -22.93
C ASP A 194 -12.78 4.13 -23.14
N GLU A 195 -11.94 4.19 -22.11
CA GLU A 195 -10.51 4.47 -22.25
C GLU A 195 -9.69 3.17 -22.25
N ALA A 196 -8.64 3.15 -23.07
CA ALA A 196 -7.69 2.06 -23.13
C ALA A 196 -6.25 2.56 -23.28
N LEU A 197 -5.30 1.67 -23.05
CA LEU A 197 -3.88 1.92 -23.24
C LEU A 197 -3.35 1.00 -24.34
N LEU A 198 -2.67 1.61 -25.30
CA LEU A 198 -1.88 0.90 -26.29
C LEU A 198 -0.45 0.73 -25.75
N VAL A 199 -0.10 -0.49 -25.34
CA VAL A 199 1.19 -0.76 -24.68
C VAL A 199 2.00 -1.77 -25.46
N ARG A 200 3.32 -1.71 -25.29
CA ARG A 200 4.27 -2.65 -25.88
C ARG A 200 5.25 -3.14 -24.84
N ARG A 201 5.51 -4.44 -24.88
CA ARG A 201 6.59 -5.07 -24.11
C ARG A 201 7.26 -6.08 -25.00
N SER A 202 8.59 -6.01 -25.07
CA SER A 202 9.38 -6.78 -26.03
C SER A 202 8.90 -6.50 -27.48
N ASP A 203 8.61 -7.54 -28.25
CA ASP A 203 8.14 -7.49 -29.64
C ASP A 203 6.61 -7.57 -29.78
N ARG A 204 5.86 -7.48 -28.67
CA ARG A 204 4.40 -7.67 -28.65
C ARG A 204 3.67 -6.41 -28.22
N THR A 205 2.52 -6.18 -28.85
CA THR A 205 1.63 -5.06 -28.55
C THR A 205 0.36 -5.57 -27.89
N TYR A 206 -0.09 -4.84 -26.87
CA TYR A 206 -1.29 -5.16 -26.12
C TYR A 206 -2.21 -3.95 -26.03
N LEU A 207 -3.51 -4.22 -26.03
CA LEU A 207 -4.53 -3.28 -25.58
C LEU A 207 -4.89 -3.60 -24.13
N VAL A 208 -4.73 -2.63 -23.23
CA VAL A 208 -5.13 -2.75 -21.82
C VAL A 208 -6.38 -1.90 -21.59
N TYR A 209 -7.47 -2.53 -21.19
CA TYR A 209 -8.78 -1.89 -21.05
C TYR A 209 -9.61 -2.59 -19.98
N GLN A 210 -10.35 -1.85 -19.15
CA GLN A 210 -11.24 -2.41 -18.12
C GLN A 210 -10.61 -3.53 -17.26
N GLY A 211 -9.31 -3.43 -16.94
CA GLY A 211 -8.57 -4.44 -16.17
C GLY A 211 -8.21 -5.73 -16.93
N LYS A 212 -8.50 -5.79 -18.25
CA LYS A 212 -8.10 -6.87 -19.16
C LYS A 212 -6.89 -6.44 -20.00
N ARG A 213 -6.17 -7.42 -20.52
CA ARG A 213 -5.19 -7.23 -21.60
C ARG A 213 -5.45 -8.20 -22.73
N ALA A 214 -5.49 -7.68 -23.95
CA ALA A 214 -5.54 -8.46 -25.17
C ALA A 214 -4.32 -8.14 -26.02
N GLU A 215 -3.74 -9.16 -26.65
CA GLU A 215 -2.73 -8.92 -27.68
C GLU A 215 -3.38 -8.42 -28.96
N ILE A 216 -2.69 -7.53 -29.66
CA ILE A 216 -3.13 -6.97 -30.93
C ILE A 216 -1.97 -6.94 -31.91
N ASP A 217 -2.30 -7.11 -33.19
CA ASP A 217 -1.36 -6.96 -34.29
C ASP A 217 -1.55 -5.58 -34.93
N LEU A 218 -0.51 -4.75 -34.91
CA LEU A 218 -0.54 -3.42 -35.53
C LEU A 218 -0.36 -3.46 -37.05
N ASP A 219 0.17 -4.56 -37.59
CA ASP A 219 0.29 -4.75 -39.03
C ASP A 219 -1.07 -5.12 -39.66
N ASP A 220 -2.06 -5.52 -38.84
CA ASP A 220 -3.45 -5.65 -39.26
C ASP A 220 -4.10 -4.26 -39.44
N SER A 221 -4.07 -3.78 -40.68
CA SER A 221 -4.69 -2.49 -41.05
C SER A 221 -6.20 -2.40 -40.79
N VAL A 222 -6.92 -3.53 -40.70
CA VAL A 222 -8.34 -3.53 -40.33
C VAL A 222 -8.47 -3.19 -38.86
N LEU A 223 -7.69 -3.87 -38.01
CA LEU A 223 -7.68 -3.62 -36.57
C LEU A 223 -7.21 -2.21 -36.24
N ALA A 224 -6.11 -1.77 -36.86
CA ALA A 224 -5.56 -0.43 -36.66
C ALA A 224 -6.57 0.68 -37.04
N ARG A 225 -7.37 0.47 -38.10
CA ARG A 225 -8.44 1.39 -38.49
C ARG A 225 -9.64 1.33 -37.55
N ALA A 226 -10.07 0.14 -37.14
CA ALA A 226 -11.20 -0.03 -36.23
C ALA A 226 -10.95 0.53 -34.82
N LEU A 227 -9.68 0.56 -34.39
CA LEU A 227 -9.23 1.19 -33.14
C LEU A 227 -8.85 2.68 -33.31
N ASP A 228 -8.96 3.24 -34.51
CA ASP A 228 -8.55 4.60 -34.85
C ASP A 228 -7.10 4.95 -34.41
N LEU A 229 -6.14 4.04 -34.66
CA LEU A 229 -4.74 4.19 -34.22
C LEU A 229 -3.93 5.20 -35.05
N ASN A 230 -4.56 6.24 -35.59
CA ASN A 230 -3.95 7.20 -36.51
C ASN A 230 -2.86 8.04 -35.83
N GLY A 231 -1.60 7.56 -35.88
CA GLY A 231 -0.44 8.22 -35.31
C GLY A 231 -0.14 7.83 -33.86
N GLU A 232 -0.97 6.95 -33.27
CA GLU A 232 -0.76 6.43 -31.92
C GLU A 232 0.46 5.50 -31.86
N ARG A 233 1.27 5.68 -30.82
CA ARG A 233 2.48 4.87 -30.61
C ARG A 233 2.33 4.04 -29.34
N PRO A 234 2.54 2.72 -29.41
CA PRO A 234 2.56 1.90 -28.20
C PRO A 234 3.62 2.38 -27.21
N ARG A 235 3.17 2.72 -26.00
CA ARG A 235 4.05 3.08 -24.88
C ARG A 235 4.69 1.83 -24.26
N PRO A 236 5.89 1.92 -23.69
CA PRO A 236 6.44 0.82 -22.91
C PRO A 236 5.57 0.51 -21.68
N VAL A 237 5.60 -0.74 -21.22
CA VAL A 237 4.91 -1.19 -20.00
C VAL A 237 5.77 -2.19 -19.23
N GLY A 238 5.71 -2.12 -17.91
CA GLY A 238 6.41 -3.01 -16.99
C GLY A 238 5.77 -4.39 -16.93
N ALA A 239 6.57 -5.39 -16.55
CA ALA A 239 6.11 -6.78 -16.43
C ALA A 239 4.97 -6.93 -15.42
N GLY A 240 5.08 -6.24 -14.28
CA GLY A 240 4.11 -6.31 -13.20
C GLY A 240 2.76 -5.74 -13.60
N LEU A 241 2.70 -4.55 -14.20
CA LEU A 241 1.43 -3.91 -14.59
C LEU A 241 0.71 -4.73 -15.65
N LEU A 242 1.45 -5.18 -16.66
CA LEU A 242 0.91 -6.08 -17.69
C LEU A 242 0.46 -7.42 -17.08
N GLY A 243 1.23 -7.97 -16.13
CA GLY A 243 0.89 -9.22 -15.44
C GLY A 243 -0.33 -9.13 -14.52
N ALA A 244 -0.63 -7.93 -13.99
CA ALA A 244 -1.78 -7.68 -13.13
C ALA A 244 -3.10 -7.59 -13.90
N ALA A 245 -3.06 -7.25 -15.19
CA ALA A 245 -4.23 -7.25 -16.06
C ALA A 245 -4.62 -8.67 -16.49
N THR A 246 -5.92 -8.97 -16.46
CA THR A 246 -6.44 -10.29 -16.81
C THR A 246 -6.22 -10.58 -18.30
N PRO A 247 -5.46 -11.64 -18.66
CA PRO A 247 -5.26 -11.98 -20.06
C PRO A 247 -6.55 -12.48 -20.69
N VAL A 248 -6.86 -11.97 -21.87
CA VAL A 248 -7.93 -12.46 -22.75
C VAL A 248 -7.34 -12.84 -24.12
N PRO A 249 -8.08 -13.57 -24.97
CA PRO A 249 -7.60 -13.89 -26.31
C PRO A 249 -7.20 -12.64 -27.12
N PRO A 250 -6.35 -12.79 -28.16
CA PRO A 250 -6.01 -11.68 -29.04
C PRO A 250 -7.24 -11.08 -29.71
N ILE A 251 -7.27 -9.75 -29.84
CA ILE A 251 -8.32 -9.08 -30.61
C ILE A 251 -7.88 -9.09 -32.07
N ALA A 252 -8.71 -9.72 -32.90
CA ALA A 252 -8.53 -9.77 -34.35
C ALA A 252 -9.91 -9.81 -35.03
N PRO A 253 -10.02 -9.41 -36.30
CA PRO A 253 -11.27 -9.55 -37.06
C PRO A 253 -11.80 -10.99 -37.00
N PRO A 254 -13.03 -11.22 -36.50
CA PRO A 254 -13.55 -12.57 -36.35
C PRO A 254 -13.78 -13.21 -37.72
N GLN A 255 -13.42 -14.48 -37.85
CA GLN A 255 -13.71 -15.26 -39.05
C GLN A 255 -15.18 -15.66 -39.05
N ILE A 256 -15.93 -15.21 -40.08
CA ILE A 256 -17.36 -15.50 -40.22
C ILE A 256 -17.56 -16.49 -41.35
N PRO A 257 -17.90 -17.76 -41.07
CA PRO A 257 -18.14 -18.76 -42.09
C PRO A 257 -19.28 -18.34 -43.02
N ASN A 258 -19.15 -18.66 -44.32
CA ASN A 258 -20.15 -18.36 -45.35
C ASN A 258 -20.46 -16.85 -45.52
N ALA A 259 -19.54 -15.95 -45.14
CA ALA A 259 -19.70 -14.52 -45.35
C ALA A 259 -20.10 -14.18 -46.80
N GLY A 260 -21.04 -13.26 -46.96
CA GLY A 260 -21.60 -12.83 -48.24
C GLY A 260 -22.74 -13.68 -48.79
N LYS A 261 -23.02 -14.87 -48.24
CA LYS A 261 -24.24 -15.63 -48.59
C LYS A 261 -25.49 -14.96 -48.00
N PRO A 262 -26.70 -15.20 -48.54
CA PRO A 262 -27.95 -14.72 -47.93
C PRO A 262 -28.10 -15.17 -46.48
N GLY A 263 -28.57 -14.27 -45.62
CA GLY A 263 -28.87 -14.55 -44.22
C GLY A 263 -30.08 -15.49 -44.03
N PRO A 264 -30.32 -15.96 -42.79
CA PRO A 264 -31.37 -16.92 -42.49
C PRO A 264 -32.76 -16.26 -42.45
N GLY A 265 -33.77 -16.99 -42.91
CA GLY A 265 -35.18 -16.64 -42.73
C GLY A 265 -35.53 -15.21 -43.21
N ALA A 266 -36.08 -14.41 -42.30
CA ALA A 266 -36.49 -13.02 -42.57
C ALA A 266 -35.30 -12.08 -42.89
N LEU A 267 -34.06 -12.50 -42.61
CA LEU A 267 -32.83 -11.77 -42.92
C LEU A 267 -32.20 -12.17 -44.26
N SER A 268 -32.93 -12.83 -45.17
CA SER A 268 -32.41 -13.24 -46.49
C SER A 268 -31.86 -12.11 -47.36
N ASN A 269 -32.26 -10.86 -47.13
CA ASN A 269 -31.73 -9.67 -47.81
C ASN A 269 -30.46 -9.10 -47.16
N VAL A 270 -30.11 -9.56 -45.95
CA VAL A 270 -28.89 -9.18 -45.24
C VAL A 270 -27.88 -10.32 -45.39
N PRO A 271 -26.69 -10.07 -45.95
CA PRO A 271 -25.69 -11.11 -46.10
C PRO A 271 -25.16 -11.60 -44.74
N VAL A 272 -24.77 -12.88 -44.66
CA VAL A 272 -23.97 -13.41 -43.56
C VAL A 272 -22.68 -12.57 -43.42
N GLY A 273 -22.38 -12.17 -42.19
CA GLY A 273 -21.33 -11.19 -41.88
C GLY A 273 -21.80 -9.73 -41.90
N GLY A 274 -23.02 -9.46 -42.36
CA GLY A 274 -23.66 -8.15 -42.23
C GLY A 274 -23.98 -7.83 -40.77
N VAL A 275 -23.94 -6.54 -40.43
CA VAL A 275 -24.30 -6.03 -39.09
C VAL A 275 -25.64 -5.31 -39.19
N ILE A 276 -26.55 -5.65 -38.28
CA ILE A 276 -27.88 -5.06 -38.15
C ILE A 276 -28.05 -4.43 -36.77
N SER A 277 -28.93 -3.45 -36.70
CA SER A 277 -29.34 -2.78 -35.47
C SER A 277 -30.81 -3.09 -35.21
N VAL A 278 -31.14 -3.56 -34.02
CA VAL A 278 -32.53 -3.80 -33.60
C VAL A 278 -32.95 -2.64 -32.70
N ALA A 279 -34.02 -1.96 -33.08
CA ALA A 279 -34.53 -0.84 -32.30
C ALA A 279 -34.91 -1.28 -30.88
N ALA A 280 -34.46 -0.51 -29.88
CA ALA A 280 -34.67 -0.84 -28.47
C ALA A 280 -36.15 -0.93 -28.11
N THR A 281 -36.56 -2.02 -27.46
CA THR A 281 -37.87 -2.17 -26.83
C THR A 281 -37.74 -2.06 -25.31
N GLY A 282 -37.36 -0.88 -24.80
CA GLY A 282 -37.25 -0.68 -23.35
C GLY A 282 -36.69 0.69 -22.89
N LYS A 283 -36.72 0.92 -21.56
CA LYS A 283 -36.41 2.20 -20.88
C LYS A 283 -35.00 2.76 -21.11
N GLN A 284 -34.07 1.99 -21.68
CA GLN A 284 -32.67 2.39 -21.92
C GLN A 284 -32.43 2.99 -23.31
N GLY A 285 -33.37 2.83 -24.26
CA GLY A 285 -33.38 3.56 -25.55
C GLY A 285 -32.19 3.33 -26.50
N ARG A 286 -31.30 2.35 -26.26
CA ARG A 286 -30.16 2.05 -27.15
C ARG A 286 -30.46 0.84 -28.02
N ALA A 287 -30.25 0.99 -29.33
CA ALA A 287 -30.40 -0.11 -30.27
C ALA A 287 -29.36 -1.21 -30.00
N GLU A 288 -29.77 -2.46 -30.14
CA GLU A 288 -28.92 -3.63 -29.97
C GLU A 288 -28.28 -4.01 -31.29
N LEU A 289 -26.99 -4.35 -31.28
CA LEU A 289 -26.24 -4.71 -32.49
C LEU A 289 -26.11 -6.22 -32.60
N TYR A 290 -26.36 -6.72 -33.81
CA TYR A 290 -26.22 -8.14 -34.12
C TYR A 290 -25.40 -8.33 -35.41
N VAL A 291 -24.58 -9.38 -35.44
CA VAL A 291 -24.02 -9.90 -36.68
C VAL A 291 -24.88 -11.05 -37.19
N VAL A 292 -25.12 -11.07 -38.50
CA VAL A 292 -25.87 -12.14 -39.18
C VAL A 292 -24.93 -13.33 -39.43
N LEU A 293 -25.33 -14.51 -38.96
CA LEU A 293 -24.65 -15.80 -39.14
C LEU A 293 -25.50 -16.71 -40.03
N SER A 294 -24.95 -17.83 -40.53
CA SER A 294 -25.71 -18.72 -41.44
C SER A 294 -26.97 -19.31 -40.81
N GLU A 295 -26.93 -19.60 -39.50
CA GLU A 295 -28.01 -20.28 -38.77
C GLU A 295 -28.72 -19.37 -37.76
N GLY A 296 -28.40 -18.08 -37.72
CA GLY A 296 -28.95 -17.17 -36.71
C GLY A 296 -28.28 -15.80 -36.68
N VAL A 297 -28.34 -15.15 -35.53
CA VAL A 297 -27.67 -13.88 -35.26
C VAL A 297 -26.87 -13.98 -33.97
N GLN A 298 -25.84 -13.17 -33.79
CA GLN A 298 -25.12 -13.06 -32.52
C GLN A 298 -25.09 -11.60 -32.07
N HIS A 299 -25.41 -11.35 -30.80
CA HIS A 299 -25.28 -10.02 -30.20
C HIS A 299 -23.81 -9.61 -30.13
N ILE A 300 -23.50 -8.37 -30.49
CA ILE A 300 -22.13 -7.85 -30.57
C ILE A 300 -22.00 -6.46 -29.95
N SER A 301 -20.78 -6.11 -29.55
CA SER A 301 -20.45 -4.76 -29.08
C SER A 301 -20.34 -3.76 -30.24
N GLU A 302 -20.34 -2.47 -29.93
CA GLU A 302 -20.12 -1.40 -30.92
C GLU A 302 -18.74 -1.52 -31.57
N PHE A 303 -17.70 -1.79 -30.78
CA PHE A 303 -16.36 -2.05 -31.32
C PHE A 303 -16.33 -3.29 -32.22
N THR A 304 -17.02 -4.37 -31.83
CA THR A 304 -17.09 -5.59 -32.65
C THR A 304 -17.79 -5.32 -33.99
N ALA A 305 -18.86 -4.51 -33.98
CA ALA A 305 -19.54 -4.08 -35.19
C ALA A 305 -18.62 -3.26 -36.11
N GLU A 306 -17.86 -2.31 -35.55
CA GLU A 306 -16.89 -1.51 -36.31
C GLU A 306 -15.78 -2.38 -36.91
N LEU A 307 -15.25 -3.32 -36.13
CA LEU A 307 -14.20 -4.24 -36.58
C LEU A 307 -14.69 -5.15 -37.73
N ILE A 308 -15.88 -5.74 -37.60
CA ILE A 308 -16.48 -6.58 -38.65
C ILE A 308 -16.72 -5.77 -39.94
N ARG A 309 -17.28 -4.57 -39.82
CA ARG A 309 -17.58 -3.72 -40.98
C ARG A 309 -16.32 -3.20 -41.67
N THR A 310 -15.29 -2.87 -40.90
CA THR A 310 -13.98 -2.45 -41.41
C THR A 310 -13.31 -3.61 -42.15
N ALA A 311 -13.45 -4.84 -41.64
CA ALA A 311 -12.90 -6.03 -42.28
C ALA A 311 -13.57 -6.31 -43.62
N ASN A 312 -14.91 -6.34 -43.63
CA ASN A 312 -15.71 -6.51 -44.84
C ASN A 312 -17.16 -6.12 -44.56
N SER A 313 -17.61 -5.00 -45.13
CA SER A 313 -18.99 -4.51 -44.97
C SER A 313 -20.06 -5.34 -45.68
N GLN A 314 -19.67 -6.36 -46.44
CA GLN A 314 -20.56 -7.16 -47.30
C GLN A 314 -21.35 -6.30 -48.31
N GLY A 315 -20.77 -5.17 -48.73
CA GLY A 315 -21.42 -4.21 -49.63
C GLY A 315 -22.46 -3.31 -48.96
N MET A 316 -22.65 -3.41 -47.63
CA MET A 316 -23.53 -2.53 -46.88
C MET A 316 -22.86 -1.19 -46.61
N SER A 317 -23.52 -0.08 -46.97
CA SER A 317 -23.02 1.28 -46.71
C SER A 317 -23.29 1.75 -45.27
N GLN A 318 -24.34 1.22 -44.64
CA GLN A 318 -24.78 1.57 -43.29
C GLN A 318 -25.29 0.33 -42.55
N ILE A 319 -25.34 0.41 -41.22
CA ILE A 319 -25.99 -0.63 -40.40
C ILE A 319 -27.50 -0.53 -40.63
N GLU A 320 -28.10 -1.59 -41.17
CA GLU A 320 -29.53 -1.63 -41.40
C GLU A 320 -30.27 -1.73 -40.06
N THR A 321 -31.29 -0.89 -39.86
CA THR A 321 -32.14 -0.96 -38.67
C THR A 321 -33.37 -1.80 -38.97
N VAL A 322 -33.54 -2.89 -38.25
CA VAL A 322 -34.66 -3.81 -38.40
C VAL A 322 -35.59 -3.76 -37.18
N PRO A 323 -36.91 -3.97 -37.35
CA PRO A 323 -37.81 -4.06 -36.22
C PRO A 323 -37.63 -5.39 -35.46
N PRO A 324 -37.97 -5.46 -34.16
CA PRO A 324 -37.70 -6.64 -33.32
C PRO A 324 -38.36 -7.94 -33.80
N ASP A 325 -39.50 -7.84 -34.49
CA ASP A 325 -40.25 -8.99 -35.00
C ASP A 325 -39.49 -9.75 -36.11
N VAL A 326 -38.54 -9.11 -36.79
CA VAL A 326 -37.66 -9.75 -37.79
C VAL A 326 -36.80 -10.85 -37.17
N LEU A 327 -36.46 -10.74 -35.89
CA LEU A 327 -35.71 -11.79 -35.19
C LEU A 327 -36.60 -12.93 -34.67
N THR A 328 -37.92 -12.87 -34.85
CA THR A 328 -38.84 -13.93 -34.42
C THR A 328 -38.53 -15.24 -35.15
N GLY A 329 -38.15 -16.28 -34.41
CA GLY A 329 -37.78 -17.57 -34.98
C GLY A 329 -36.35 -17.65 -35.53
N ILE A 330 -35.55 -16.58 -35.40
CA ILE A 330 -34.12 -16.59 -35.71
C ILE A 330 -33.35 -16.84 -34.40
N PRO A 331 -32.50 -17.88 -34.32
CA PRO A 331 -31.73 -18.17 -33.11
C PRO A 331 -30.74 -17.05 -32.78
N VAL A 332 -30.63 -16.68 -31.49
CA VAL A 332 -29.50 -15.89 -30.97
C VAL A 332 -28.40 -16.86 -30.54
N LEU A 333 -27.23 -16.72 -31.17
CA LEU A 333 -26.08 -17.62 -31.05
C LEU A 333 -24.92 -16.92 -30.33
N SER A 334 -23.98 -17.71 -29.82
CA SER A 334 -22.65 -17.25 -29.39
C SER A 334 -21.61 -18.17 -30.02
N GLN A 335 -21.28 -17.90 -31.29
CA GLN A 335 -20.33 -18.68 -32.10
C GLN A 335 -19.00 -17.93 -32.29
N LEU A 336 -19.05 -16.62 -32.46
CA LEU A 336 -17.86 -15.77 -32.59
C LEU A 336 -17.30 -15.48 -31.19
N PRO A 337 -15.99 -15.65 -30.96
CA PRO A 337 -15.38 -15.44 -29.65
C PRO A 337 -15.11 -13.96 -29.38
N VAL A 338 -16.14 -13.12 -29.37
CA VAL A 338 -16.03 -11.64 -29.32
C VAL A 338 -16.45 -11.02 -27.99
N ASP A 339 -16.97 -11.80 -27.04
CA ASP A 339 -17.48 -11.31 -25.75
C ASP A 339 -16.42 -10.60 -24.89
N HIS A 340 -15.13 -10.85 -25.16
CA HIS A 340 -14.04 -10.22 -24.45
C HIS A 340 -13.64 -8.86 -25.03
N PHE A 341 -14.08 -8.52 -26.25
CA PHE A 341 -13.74 -7.27 -26.93
C PHE A 341 -14.28 -6.05 -26.16
N PRO A 342 -13.70 -4.85 -26.37
CA PRO A 342 -14.25 -3.60 -25.84
C PRO A 342 -15.73 -3.41 -26.18
N ALA A 343 -16.47 -2.76 -25.28
CA ALA A 343 -17.90 -2.48 -25.48
C ALA A 343 -18.15 -1.42 -26.56
N ALA A 344 -17.26 -0.44 -26.66
CA ALA A 344 -17.21 0.63 -27.65
C ALA A 344 -15.78 0.80 -28.15
N VAL A 345 -15.58 1.53 -29.25
CA VAL A 345 -14.23 1.86 -29.74
C VAL A 345 -13.53 2.67 -28.64
N PRO A 346 -12.46 2.16 -28.03
CA PRO A 346 -11.87 2.84 -26.89
C PRO A 346 -11.03 4.04 -27.34
N ALA A 347 -11.10 5.13 -26.57
CA ALA A 347 -10.16 6.23 -26.65
C ALA A 347 -8.78 5.77 -26.12
N ILE A 348 -7.77 5.79 -26.98
CA ILE A 348 -6.40 5.44 -26.60
C ILE A 348 -5.78 6.62 -25.85
N LEU A 349 -5.31 6.36 -24.63
CA LEU A 349 -4.61 7.36 -23.83
C LEU A 349 -3.12 7.33 -24.14
N SER A 350 -2.61 8.45 -24.66
CA SER A 350 -1.20 8.65 -24.94
C SER A 350 -0.36 8.68 -23.64
N ALA A 351 0.94 8.40 -23.76
CA ALA A 351 1.86 8.55 -22.63
C ALA A 351 2.11 10.02 -22.29
N GLU A 352 1.98 10.92 -23.26
CA GLU A 352 2.10 12.36 -23.08
C GLU A 352 0.96 12.94 -22.22
N ASP A 353 -0.27 12.45 -22.40
CA ASP A 353 -1.44 12.91 -21.63
C ASP A 353 -1.51 12.24 -20.25
N ALA A 354 -1.11 10.96 -20.16
CA ALA A 354 -1.18 10.16 -18.94
C ALA A 354 0.12 9.37 -18.71
N PRO A 355 1.24 10.02 -18.37
CA PRO A 355 2.54 9.35 -18.21
C PRO A 355 2.56 8.33 -17.06
N VAL A 356 1.65 8.44 -16.08
CA VAL A 356 1.48 7.48 -15.00
C VAL A 356 0.24 6.62 -15.27
N THR A 357 0.44 5.31 -15.30
CA THR A 357 -0.64 4.31 -15.33
C THR A 357 -0.51 3.41 -14.13
N CYS A 358 -1.62 3.09 -13.44
CA CYS A 358 -1.60 2.14 -12.34
C CYS A 358 -2.71 1.11 -12.43
N VAL A 359 -2.44 -0.10 -11.95
CA VAL A 359 -3.47 -1.05 -11.53
C VAL A 359 -3.63 -0.94 -10.03
N SER A 360 -4.81 -0.53 -9.59
CA SER A 360 -5.17 -0.40 -8.18
C SER A 360 -6.14 -1.51 -7.78
N TRP A 361 -5.89 -2.10 -6.63
CA TRP A 361 -6.68 -3.17 -6.03
C TRP A 361 -7.07 -2.77 -4.61
N SER A 362 -8.28 -3.09 -4.20
CA SER A 362 -8.67 -2.96 -2.80
C SER A 362 -9.69 -3.98 -2.34
N LYS A 363 -9.62 -4.39 -1.08
CA LYS A 363 -10.65 -5.17 -0.41
C LYS A 363 -10.87 -4.62 1.00
N THR A 364 -12.13 -4.44 1.39
CA THR A 364 -12.49 -4.15 2.78
C THR A 364 -12.59 -5.46 3.52
N ASP A 365 -11.94 -5.57 4.67
CA ASP A 365 -12.03 -6.72 5.55
C ASP A 365 -13.02 -6.42 6.67
N GLN A 366 -14.05 -7.26 6.80
CA GLN A 366 -15.01 -7.19 7.90
C GLN A 366 -14.81 -8.33 8.90
N GLY A 367 -13.59 -8.81 9.12
CA GLY A 367 -13.20 -9.52 10.35
C GLY A 367 -13.93 -10.83 10.69
N GLU A 368 -14.85 -11.32 9.85
CA GLU A 368 -15.54 -12.60 10.03
C GLU A 368 -15.07 -13.59 8.96
N ALA A 369 -14.20 -14.52 9.38
CA ALA A 369 -13.58 -15.54 8.55
C ALA A 369 -14.56 -16.52 7.87
N ASP A 370 -15.85 -16.53 8.29
CA ASP A 370 -16.89 -17.46 7.83
C ASP A 370 -18.09 -16.78 7.14
N ALA A 371 -18.05 -15.46 6.92
CA ALA A 371 -19.10 -14.77 6.17
C ALA A 371 -18.91 -14.97 4.66
N VAL A 372 -19.95 -15.45 3.97
CA VAL A 372 -19.98 -15.47 2.50
C VAL A 372 -19.81 -14.03 1.99
N ASP A 373 -18.75 -13.75 1.22
CA ASP A 373 -18.43 -12.41 0.69
C ASP A 373 -19.70 -11.70 0.17
N GLY A 374 -20.17 -10.68 0.89
CA GLY A 374 -21.24 -9.82 0.45
C GLY A 374 -20.82 -9.02 -0.80
N PRO A 375 -21.74 -8.34 -1.50
CA PRO A 375 -21.41 -7.53 -2.67
C PRO A 375 -20.32 -6.47 -2.42
N THR A 376 -20.18 -6.01 -1.16
CA THR A 376 -19.19 -5.03 -0.69
C THR A 376 -17.86 -5.64 -0.23
N ASP A 377 -17.81 -6.96 -0.01
CA ASP A 377 -16.63 -7.67 0.52
C ASP A 377 -15.77 -8.26 -0.61
N ARG A 378 -16.12 -7.92 -1.84
CA ARG A 378 -15.41 -8.33 -3.04
C ARG A 378 -14.23 -7.40 -3.29
N ALA A 379 -13.13 -8.00 -3.71
CA ALA A 379 -12.01 -7.21 -4.19
C ALA A 379 -12.44 -6.36 -5.40
N SER A 380 -11.93 -5.14 -5.48
CA SER A 380 -12.13 -4.24 -6.62
C SER A 380 -10.78 -3.93 -7.25
N ALA A 381 -10.66 -4.15 -8.56
CA ALA A 381 -9.51 -3.73 -9.34
C ALA A 381 -9.93 -2.60 -10.30
N ALA A 382 -9.07 -1.60 -10.47
CA ALA A 382 -9.29 -0.47 -11.36
C ALA A 382 -8.00 -0.03 -12.03
N LEU A 383 -8.11 0.43 -13.27
CA LEU A 383 -7.04 1.12 -13.97
C LEU A 383 -7.09 2.60 -13.56
N LEU A 384 -5.95 3.16 -13.13
CA LEU A 384 -5.76 4.57 -12.85
C LEU A 384 -4.83 5.17 -13.90
N VAL A 385 -5.12 6.39 -14.34
CA VAL A 385 -4.38 7.10 -15.39
C VAL A 385 -4.23 8.57 -15.02
N GLY A 386 -3.06 9.16 -15.29
CA GLY A 386 -2.80 10.57 -15.05
C GLY A 386 -1.34 10.98 -15.12
N ALA A 387 -1.03 12.13 -14.57
CA ALA A 387 0.28 12.78 -14.63
C ALA A 387 1.17 12.53 -13.40
N ARG A 388 0.63 12.01 -12.29
CA ARG A 388 1.38 11.77 -11.04
C ARG A 388 0.92 10.48 -10.35
N LEU A 389 1.81 9.90 -9.55
CA LEU A 389 1.47 8.79 -8.65
C LEU A 389 0.33 9.19 -7.68
N PRO A 390 -0.59 8.27 -7.34
CA PRO A 390 -1.71 8.52 -6.43
C PRO A 390 -1.30 8.52 -4.95
N LEU A 391 -0.35 9.39 -4.62
CA LEU A 391 0.28 9.53 -3.30
C LEU A 391 -0.25 10.75 -2.54
N PRO A 392 -0.25 10.70 -1.18
CA PRO A 392 -0.48 11.88 -0.36
C PRO A 392 0.48 13.02 -0.67
N GLU A 393 0.03 14.26 -0.44
CA GLU A 393 0.89 15.43 -0.61
C GLU A 393 2.14 15.34 0.30
N GLY A 394 3.31 15.52 -0.30
CA GLY A 394 4.60 15.43 0.41
C GLY A 394 5.10 14.00 0.65
N ALA A 395 4.33 12.96 0.29
CA ALA A 395 4.82 11.58 0.33
C ALA A 395 5.91 11.35 -0.72
N GLN A 396 6.97 10.64 -0.32
CA GLN A 396 8.07 10.25 -1.20
C GLN A 396 8.24 8.73 -1.14
N PRO A 397 8.14 8.02 -2.28
CA PRO A 397 8.48 6.61 -2.34
C PRO A 397 9.95 6.38 -1.99
N VAL A 398 10.23 5.21 -1.41
CA VAL A 398 11.58 4.70 -1.20
C VAL A 398 12.11 4.20 -2.54
N ALA A 399 13.21 4.78 -3.01
CA ALA A 399 13.98 4.23 -4.12
C ALA A 399 14.71 2.95 -3.67
N LEU A 400 14.49 1.86 -4.38
CA LEU A 400 14.99 0.55 -4.00
C LEU A 400 16.43 0.36 -4.48
N ALA A 401 17.26 -0.26 -3.65
CA ALA A 401 18.65 -0.53 -4.02
C ALA A 401 18.79 -1.50 -5.20
N THR A 402 17.74 -2.28 -5.47
CA THR A 402 17.67 -3.24 -6.58
C THR A 402 16.96 -2.69 -7.82
N ALA A 403 16.61 -1.40 -7.82
CA ALA A 403 16.01 -0.70 -8.96
C ALA A 403 16.87 -0.91 -10.22
N ASP A 404 16.23 -1.17 -11.34
CA ASP A 404 16.88 -1.37 -12.63
C ASP A 404 16.30 -0.45 -13.73
N GLY A 405 15.50 0.54 -13.33
CA GLY A 405 14.84 1.50 -14.19
C GLY A 405 13.87 0.78 -15.11
N SER A 406 14.16 0.79 -16.41
CA SER A 406 13.35 0.11 -17.43
C SER A 406 13.35 -1.44 -17.37
N GLY A 407 13.85 -2.05 -16.30
CA GLY A 407 13.91 -3.50 -16.16
C GLY A 407 12.61 -4.11 -15.63
N ASP A 408 12.69 -5.35 -15.16
CA ASP A 408 11.54 -6.09 -14.66
C ASP A 408 11.37 -5.94 -13.14
N ARG A 409 12.34 -5.33 -12.45
CA ARG A 409 12.27 -5.11 -11.00
C ARG A 409 11.50 -3.83 -10.75
N ILE A 410 10.94 -3.75 -9.55
CA ILE A 410 10.37 -2.49 -9.09
C ILE A 410 11.48 -1.52 -8.70
N ASP A 411 11.28 -0.25 -9.00
CA ASP A 411 12.24 0.81 -8.72
C ASP A 411 11.95 1.50 -7.41
N GLN A 412 10.65 1.61 -7.09
CA GLN A 412 10.19 2.35 -5.94
C GLN A 412 9.09 1.60 -5.19
N ALA A 413 9.03 1.81 -3.88
CA ALA A 413 7.95 1.34 -3.04
C ALA A 413 7.51 2.43 -2.08
N TYR A 414 6.22 2.49 -1.78
CA TYR A 414 5.68 3.38 -0.77
C TYR A 414 4.71 2.64 0.13
N LEU A 415 5.03 2.68 1.42
CA LEU A 415 4.07 2.51 2.50
C LEU A 415 4.21 3.74 3.40
N ARG A 416 3.23 3.99 4.26
CA ARG A 416 3.34 5.09 5.22
C ARG A 416 4.57 4.85 6.11
N PRO A 417 5.43 5.86 6.36
CA PRO A 417 6.58 5.68 7.24
C PRO A 417 6.17 5.17 8.62
N SER A 418 6.95 4.25 9.18
CA SER A 418 6.66 3.58 10.46
C SER A 418 5.36 2.75 10.45
N SER A 419 4.95 2.23 9.28
CA SER A 419 3.91 1.21 9.15
C SER A 419 4.45 -0.05 8.46
N GLY A 420 3.64 -1.10 8.44
CA GLY A 420 3.90 -2.29 7.64
C GLY A 420 2.65 -3.12 7.53
N GLU A 421 2.60 -4.02 6.55
CA GLU A 421 1.39 -4.77 6.22
C GLU A 421 1.61 -6.26 6.48
N PHE A 422 0.81 -6.85 7.37
CA PHE A 422 0.75 -8.30 7.54
C PHE A 422 -0.36 -8.84 6.66
N VAL A 423 0.01 -9.58 5.62
CA VAL A 423 -0.90 -9.95 4.54
C VAL A 423 -0.96 -11.43 4.23
N HIS A 424 -2.11 -11.86 3.74
CA HIS A 424 -2.38 -13.18 3.19
C HIS A 424 -2.68 -13.03 1.70
N VAL A 425 -1.81 -13.58 0.85
CA VAL A 425 -1.92 -13.30 -0.59
C VAL A 425 -3.10 -14.02 -1.25
N THR A 426 -3.77 -13.32 -2.15
CA THR A 426 -4.93 -13.76 -2.93
C THR A 426 -4.76 -13.38 -4.41
N GLY A 427 -5.74 -13.73 -5.24
CA GLY A 427 -5.82 -13.27 -6.64
C GLY A 427 -6.33 -11.83 -6.78
N MET A 428 -6.24 -11.29 -7.99
CA MET A 428 -6.76 -9.96 -8.33
C MET A 428 -8.29 -9.93 -8.43
N GLU A 429 -8.91 -11.09 -8.67
CA GLU A 429 -10.32 -11.19 -9.01
C GLU A 429 -11.24 -10.94 -7.80
N PRO A 430 -12.41 -10.30 -8.00
CA PRO A 430 -13.34 -9.92 -6.92
C PRO A 430 -13.71 -11.03 -5.93
N GLY A 431 -13.81 -12.28 -6.40
CA GLY A 431 -14.19 -13.45 -5.59
C GLY A 431 -13.10 -14.52 -5.55
N SER A 432 -11.82 -14.13 -5.61
CA SER A 432 -10.72 -15.10 -5.66
C SER A 432 -10.72 -16.01 -4.41
N PRO A 433 -10.88 -17.34 -4.57
CA PRO A 433 -10.82 -18.28 -3.45
C PRO A 433 -9.37 -18.58 -3.03
N ARG A 434 -8.39 -18.01 -3.75
CA ARG A 434 -6.97 -18.26 -3.47
C ARG A 434 -6.61 -17.73 -2.09
N ARG A 435 -5.93 -18.57 -1.32
CA ARG A 435 -5.34 -18.28 -0.02
C ARG A 435 -3.91 -18.83 -0.07
N GLY A 436 -2.97 -17.94 -0.36
CA GLY A 436 -1.57 -18.26 -0.59
C GLY A 436 -0.73 -18.14 0.68
N SER A 437 0.54 -17.78 0.52
CA SER A 437 1.46 -17.60 1.64
C SER A 437 1.19 -16.30 2.43
N LEU A 438 1.67 -16.28 3.67
CA LEU A 438 1.66 -15.10 4.52
C LEU A 438 2.94 -14.28 4.31
N PHE A 439 2.81 -12.96 4.33
CA PHE A 439 3.94 -12.05 4.24
C PHE A 439 3.80 -10.89 5.22
N TYR A 440 4.93 -10.40 5.72
CA TYR A 440 5.03 -9.05 6.26
C TYR A 440 5.70 -8.14 5.23
N VAL A 441 5.12 -6.99 4.95
CA VAL A 441 5.70 -5.98 4.05
C VAL A 441 6.08 -4.75 4.87
N ALA A 442 7.37 -4.40 4.86
CA ALA A 442 7.88 -3.25 5.58
C ALA A 442 7.82 -1.97 4.72
N ASP A 443 7.89 -0.81 5.37
CA ASP A 443 7.86 0.52 4.74
C ASP A 443 9.05 0.83 3.81
N ASN A 444 10.04 -0.05 3.77
CA ASN A 444 11.15 -0.02 2.82
C ASN A 444 10.89 -0.83 1.53
N GLY A 445 9.69 -1.38 1.34
CA GLY A 445 9.32 -2.12 0.13
C GLY A 445 9.82 -3.57 0.06
N ILE A 446 10.25 -4.13 1.19
CA ILE A 446 10.68 -5.53 1.27
C ILE A 446 9.53 -6.39 1.81
N ARG A 447 9.28 -7.53 1.16
CA ARG A 447 8.35 -8.56 1.63
C ARG A 447 9.10 -9.71 2.30
N TYR A 448 8.67 -10.10 3.48
CA TYR A 448 9.25 -11.19 4.26
C TYR A 448 8.23 -12.32 4.40
N GLY A 449 8.59 -13.54 3.99
CA GLY A 449 7.70 -14.68 4.12
C GLY A 449 7.48 -15.05 5.59
N ILE A 450 6.26 -15.40 5.96
CA ILE A 450 5.93 -15.92 7.30
C ILE A 450 5.39 -17.36 7.12
N PRO A 451 5.96 -18.36 7.82
CA PRO A 451 5.55 -19.76 7.65
C PRO A 451 4.09 -20.03 8.01
N ASP A 452 3.60 -19.44 9.10
CA ASP A 452 2.30 -19.72 9.70
C ASP A 452 1.83 -18.61 10.66
N ILE A 453 0.57 -18.68 11.09
CA ILE A 453 -0.05 -17.72 12.02
C ILE A 453 0.60 -17.76 13.41
N ASP A 454 1.01 -18.93 13.90
CA ASP A 454 1.68 -19.05 15.20
C ASP A 454 2.99 -18.24 15.21
N THR A 455 3.73 -18.28 14.12
CA THR A 455 4.93 -17.46 13.91
C THR A 455 4.58 -15.97 13.83
N ALA A 456 3.50 -15.60 13.15
CA ALA A 456 3.02 -14.21 13.10
C ALA A 456 2.64 -13.67 14.49
N MET A 457 2.01 -14.50 15.33
CA MET A 457 1.67 -14.18 16.72
C MET A 457 2.92 -13.92 17.56
N VAL A 458 3.95 -14.76 17.42
CA VAL A 458 5.26 -14.55 18.08
C VAL A 458 5.91 -13.25 17.61
N LEU A 459 5.81 -12.94 16.32
CA LEU A 459 6.31 -11.68 15.74
C LEU A 459 5.51 -10.45 16.20
N GLY A 460 4.33 -10.65 16.83
CA GLY A 460 3.46 -9.57 17.30
C GLY A 460 2.59 -8.95 16.21
N LEU A 461 2.34 -9.68 15.12
CA LEU A 461 1.53 -9.22 13.99
C LEU A 461 0.03 -9.58 14.15
N GLY A 462 -0.29 -10.51 15.05
CA GLY A 462 -1.65 -11.01 15.26
C GLY A 462 -1.98 -12.23 14.41
N ASP A 463 -3.25 -12.63 14.43
CA ASP A 463 -3.79 -13.81 13.74
C ASP A 463 -4.65 -13.47 12.52
N SER A 464 -4.85 -12.19 12.27
CA SER A 464 -5.78 -11.66 11.28
C SER A 464 -5.02 -10.89 10.19
N PRO A 465 -4.36 -11.58 9.23
CA PRO A 465 -3.68 -10.95 8.11
C PRO A 465 -4.68 -10.35 7.13
N GLU A 466 -4.37 -9.18 6.58
CA GLU A 466 -5.18 -8.54 5.54
C GLU A 466 -5.03 -9.27 4.19
N PRO A 467 -6.08 -9.38 3.36
CA PRO A 467 -5.96 -9.92 2.02
C PRO A 467 -5.16 -8.97 1.11
N ALA A 468 -4.24 -9.50 0.30
CA ALA A 468 -3.47 -8.70 -0.66
C ALA A 468 -3.25 -9.43 -2.00
N PRO A 469 -3.20 -8.75 -3.15
CA PRO A 469 -3.10 -9.41 -4.44
C PRO A 469 -1.66 -9.81 -4.75
N TRP A 470 -1.42 -11.09 -5.05
CA TRP A 470 -0.09 -11.59 -5.41
C TRP A 470 0.51 -10.89 -6.63
N ALA A 471 -0.32 -10.45 -7.58
CA ALA A 471 0.16 -9.74 -8.77
C ALA A 471 0.91 -8.44 -8.43
N ILE A 472 0.63 -7.82 -7.28
CA ILE A 472 1.29 -6.61 -6.79
C ILE A 472 2.32 -6.97 -5.72
N VAL A 473 1.92 -7.70 -4.67
CA VAL A 473 2.83 -8.08 -3.56
C VAL A 473 4.03 -8.87 -4.07
N GLY A 474 3.85 -9.76 -5.03
CA GLY A 474 4.92 -10.57 -5.60
C GLY A 474 6.02 -9.76 -6.30
N GLN A 475 5.74 -8.53 -6.72
CA GLN A 475 6.70 -7.62 -7.36
C GLN A 475 7.68 -6.99 -6.33
N LEU A 476 7.29 -6.92 -5.06
CA LEU A 476 8.14 -6.39 -4.00
C LEU A 476 9.42 -7.23 -3.82
N VAL A 477 10.47 -6.56 -3.37
CA VAL A 477 11.78 -7.18 -3.16
C VAL A 477 11.64 -8.31 -2.13
N PRO A 478 12.01 -9.56 -2.47
CA PRO A 478 11.94 -10.66 -1.52
C PRO A 478 13.05 -10.51 -0.47
N GLY A 479 12.64 -10.43 0.79
CA GLY A 479 13.51 -10.58 1.95
C GLY A 479 13.60 -12.04 2.43
N PRO A 480 14.35 -12.29 3.52
CA PRO A 480 14.39 -13.62 4.13
C PRO A 480 13.03 -14.02 4.70
N THR A 481 12.80 -15.32 4.82
CA THR A 481 11.67 -15.88 5.57
C THR A 481 11.88 -15.65 7.07
N LEU A 482 10.85 -15.24 7.79
CA LEU A 482 10.88 -15.01 9.23
C LEU A 482 10.54 -16.31 9.99
N ALA A 483 11.41 -17.32 9.89
CA ALA A 483 11.21 -18.61 10.54
C ALA A 483 12.00 -18.73 11.86
N PRO A 484 11.46 -19.39 12.90
CA PRO A 484 12.18 -19.64 14.15
C PRO A 484 13.52 -20.38 13.97
N SER A 485 13.57 -21.35 13.04
CA SER A 485 14.80 -22.09 12.71
C SER A 485 15.91 -21.17 12.23
N ASP A 486 15.56 -20.20 11.40
CA ASP A 486 16.52 -19.31 10.74
C ASP A 486 17.06 -18.29 11.75
N ALA A 487 16.23 -17.87 12.70
CA ALA A 487 16.63 -16.97 13.78
C ALA A 487 17.64 -17.59 14.76
N LEU A 488 17.67 -18.92 14.90
CA LEU A 488 18.65 -19.63 15.74
C LEU A 488 20.03 -19.78 15.07
N THR A 489 20.20 -19.30 13.84
CA THR A 489 21.47 -19.31 13.13
C THR A 489 22.50 -18.47 13.87
N ARG A 490 23.70 -19.03 14.07
CA ARG A 490 24.85 -18.37 14.70
C ARG A 490 25.73 -17.73 13.65
N HIS A 491 26.19 -16.51 13.93
CA HIS A 491 27.07 -15.75 13.05
C HIS A 491 28.34 -15.35 13.78
N ASP A 492 29.49 -15.60 13.16
CA ASP A 492 30.75 -14.94 13.57
C ASP A 492 30.95 -13.64 12.76
N ILE A 493 30.46 -13.63 11.52
CA ILE A 493 30.39 -12.48 10.61
C ILE A 493 29.06 -12.50 9.87
N LEU A 494 28.59 -11.34 9.42
CA LEU A 494 27.41 -11.27 8.56
C LEU A 494 27.73 -11.85 7.17
N PRO A 495 26.80 -12.58 6.53
CA PRO A 495 26.97 -12.99 5.15
C PRO A 495 27.22 -11.78 4.26
N GLN A 496 28.41 -11.72 3.66
CA GLN A 496 28.72 -10.78 2.60
C GLN A 496 28.36 -11.47 1.30
N HIS A 497 27.29 -11.04 0.64
CA HIS A 497 27.02 -11.48 -0.72
C HIS A 497 28.08 -10.88 -1.65
N ASN A 498 28.79 -11.75 -2.38
CA ASN A 498 29.64 -11.39 -3.52
C ASN A 498 28.78 -11.25 -4.78
#